data_AF-A0A0L6WKT7-F1
#
_entry.id   AF-A0A0L6WKT7-F1
#
_cell.length_a   1.000
_cell.length_b   1.000
_cell.length_c   1.000
_cell.angle_alpha   90.00
_cell.angle_beta   90.00
_cell.angle_gamma   90.00
#
_symmetry.space_group_name_H-M   'P 1'
#
loop_
_entity.id
_entity.type
_entity.pdbx_description
1 polymer ?
#
loop_
_entity_poly.entity_id
_entity_poly.type
_entity_poly.pdbx_seq_one_letter_code
_entity_poly.pdbx_strand_id
1 'polypeptide(L)' 'MLNESGSICSVVDLVLCYQDHSERAAFAVTSLGKQDMILGFTWLHEHNPEIDWTKGEVKMSHCPCRCIICAEEAHIE' A
#
# COMPACT_ATOMS: atom_id res chain seq x y z
N MET A 1 -30.50 -2.46 3.63
CA MET A 1 -29.62 -3.66 3.58
C MET A 1 -28.23 -3.19 3.93
N LEU A 2 -27.53 -3.86 4.85
CA LEU A 2 -26.12 -3.58 5.12
C LEU A 2 -25.25 -4.39 4.14
N ASN A 3 -23.99 -4.00 3.99
CA ASN A 3 -23.01 -4.75 3.22
C ASN A 3 -22.41 -5.87 4.10
N GLU A 4 -23.21 -6.88 4.45
CA GLU A 4 -22.82 -7.96 5.37
C GLU A 4 -21.47 -8.60 4.98
N SER A 5 -21.29 -8.91 3.70
CA SER A 5 -20.06 -9.50 3.15
C SER A 5 -18.85 -8.55 3.19
N GLY A 6 -19.07 -7.23 3.26
CA GLY A 6 -18.02 -6.22 3.32
C GLY A 6 -17.75 -5.66 4.72
N SER A 7 -18.36 -6.22 5.76
CA SER A 7 -18.18 -5.75 7.14
C SER A 7 -16.71 -5.76 7.56
N ILE A 8 -16.23 -4.65 8.12
CA ILE A 8 -14.89 -4.55 8.72
C ILE A 8 -15.00 -5.00 10.17
N CYS A 9 -14.50 -6.20 10.47
CA CYS A 9 -14.67 -6.83 11.78
C CYS A 9 -13.47 -6.65 12.72
N SER A 10 -12.30 -6.30 12.19
CA SER A 10 -11.10 -6.02 12.98
C SER A 10 -10.10 -5.16 12.20
N VAL A 11 -9.05 -4.70 12.89
CA VAL A 11 -7.87 -4.04 12.31
C VAL A 11 -6.63 -4.82 12.76
N VAL A 12 -5.64 -4.96 11.88
CA VAL A 12 -4.37 -5.65 12.15
C VAL A 12 -3.19 -4.80 11.68
N ASP A 13 -2.12 -4.73 12.48
CA ASP A 13 -0.84 -4.16 12.05
C ASP A 13 -0.07 -5.19 11.22
N LEU A 14 0.29 -4.84 9.99
CA LEU A 14 1.11 -5.67 9.11
C LEU A 14 2.40 -4.93 8.73
N VAL A 15 3.43 -5.69 8.37
CA VAL A 15 4.57 -5.16 7.61
C VAL A 15 4.20 -5.25 6.14
N LEU A 16 4.09 -4.12 5.46
CA LEU A 16 3.98 -4.08 4.00
C LEU A 16 5.40 -4.12 3.41
N CYS A 17 5.60 -4.91 2.37
CA CYS A 17 6.83 -4.94 1.58
C CYS A 17 6.45 -4.90 0.09
N TYR A 18 7.04 -3.99 -0.68
CA TYR A 18 6.85 -3.89 -2.12
C TYR A 18 8.14 -3.39 -2.78
N GLN A 19 8.78 -4.23 -3.60
CA GLN A 19 10.12 -3.97 -4.14
C GLN A 19 11.12 -3.65 -3.01
N ASP A 20 11.68 -2.44 -2.99
CA ASP A 20 12.57 -1.90 -1.97
C ASP A 20 11.84 -1.19 -0.80
N HIS A 21 10.55 -0.85 -0.97
CA HIS A 21 9.72 -0.22 0.06
C HIS A 21 9.34 -1.24 1.15
N SER A 22 9.50 -0.84 2.41
CA SER A 22 8.89 -1.54 3.54
C SER A 22 8.45 -0.59 4.65
N GLU A 23 7.28 -0.85 5.22
CA GLU A 23 6.66 -0.03 6.27
C GLU A 23 5.84 -0.89 7.25
N ARG A 24 5.28 -0.27 8.29
CA ARG A 24 4.25 -0.86 9.14
C ARG A 24 2.94 -0.07 9.02
N ALA A 25 1.89 -0.73 8.55
CA ALA A 25 0.57 -0.14 8.32
C ALA A 25 -0.56 -0.95 8.96
N ALA A 26 -1.62 -0.26 9.35
CA ALA A 26 -2.82 -0.85 9.92
C ALA A 26 -3.88 -1.15 8.85
N PHE A 27 -4.29 -2.41 8.72
CA PHE A 27 -5.22 -2.89 7.71
C PHE A 27 -6.56 -3.28 8.31
N ALA A 28 -7.65 -2.81 7.69
CA ALA A 28 -9.02 -3.21 8.00
C ALA A 28 -9.31 -4.61 7.42
N VAL A 29 -9.73 -5.56 8.25
CA VAL A 29 -10.02 -6.94 7.85
C VAL A 29 -11.48 -7.08 7.42
N THR A 30 -11.68 -7.51 6.17
CA THR A 30 -12.99 -7.71 5.53
C THR A 30 -12.86 -8.79 4.43
N SER A 31 -13.98 -9.29 3.87
CA SER A 31 -13.95 -10.30 2.80
C SER A 31 -13.66 -9.67 1.44
N LEU A 32 -12.40 -9.76 0.99
CA LEU A 32 -11.92 -9.19 -0.27
C LEU A 32 -12.15 -10.08 -1.52
N GLY A 33 -12.76 -11.25 -1.35
CA GLY A 33 -13.12 -12.13 -2.48
C GLY A 33 -11.94 -12.92 -3.06
N LYS A 34 -11.26 -12.37 -4.08
CA LYS A 34 -10.10 -12.98 -4.75
C LYS A 34 -8.79 -12.22 -4.52
N GLN A 35 -8.83 -11.10 -3.80
CA GLN A 35 -7.68 -10.24 -3.57
C GLN A 35 -7.23 -10.39 -2.13
N ASP A 36 -5.93 -10.58 -1.89
CA ASP A 36 -5.40 -10.76 -0.53
C ASP A 36 -5.34 -9.44 0.26
N MET A 37 -5.22 -8.31 -0.45
CA MET A 37 -5.02 -6.98 0.11
C MET A 37 -5.49 -5.90 -0.88
N ILE A 38 -5.94 -4.74 -0.37
CA ILE A 38 -6.21 -3.54 -1.17
C ILE A 38 -5.58 -2.32 -0.45
N LEU A 39 -4.77 -1.55 -1.17
CA LEU A 39 -4.26 -0.26 -0.70
C LEU A 39 -5.24 0.84 -1.10
N GLY A 40 -5.80 1.55 -0.12
CA GLY A 40 -6.84 2.56 -0.31
C GLY A 40 -6.30 3.94 -0.69
N PHE A 41 -7.22 4.86 -1.05
CA PHE A 41 -6.88 6.24 -1.41
C PHE A 41 -6.00 6.96 -0.37
N THR A 42 -6.23 6.75 0.93
CA THR A 42 -5.42 7.37 2.00
C THR A 42 -3.94 6.96 1.92
N TRP A 43 -3.65 5.71 1.55
CA TRP A 43 -2.29 5.21 1.33
C TRP A 43 -1.69 5.84 0.06
N LEU A 44 -2.45 5.84 -1.04
CA LEU A 44 -2.03 6.48 -2.30
C LEU A 44 -1.77 8.00 -2.16
N HIS A 45 -2.51 8.69 -1.29
CA HIS A 45 -2.36 10.13 -1.04
C HIS A 45 -1.17 10.48 -0.14
N GLU A 46 -0.80 9.64 0.84
CA GLU A 46 0.50 9.76 1.54
C GLU A 46 1.61 9.74 0.52
N HIS A 47 1.61 8.64 -0.22
CA HIS A 47 2.83 8.08 -0.75
C HIS A 47 3.01 8.48 -2.22
N ASN A 48 1.92 8.94 -2.86
CA ASN A 48 1.88 9.60 -4.17
C ASN A 48 2.84 8.96 -5.21
N PRO A 49 2.79 7.64 -5.41
CA PRO A 49 3.71 6.95 -6.30
C PRO A 49 3.42 7.28 -7.77
N GLU A 50 4.42 7.12 -8.61
CA GLU A 50 4.24 7.06 -10.06
C GLU A 50 3.55 5.73 -10.43
N ILE A 51 2.44 5.79 -11.17
CA ILE A 51 1.67 4.61 -11.58
C ILE A 51 1.52 4.58 -13.10
N ASP A 52 2.12 3.58 -13.73
CA ASP A 52 1.88 3.27 -15.14
C ASP A 52 0.70 2.29 -15.26
N TRP A 53 -0.50 2.86 -15.40
CA TRP A 53 -1.74 2.12 -15.59
C TRP A 53 -1.78 1.27 -16.89
N THR A 54 -0.87 1.50 -17.83
CA THR A 54 -0.80 0.72 -19.09
C THR A 54 0.00 -0.56 -18.90
N LYS A 55 1.07 -0.52 -18.10
CA LYS A 55 1.89 -1.70 -17.76
C LYS A 55 1.42 -2.41 -16.48
N GLY A 56 0.74 -1.71 -15.57
CA GLY A 56 0.46 -2.18 -14.22
C GLY A 56 1.64 -2.00 -13.24
N GLU A 57 2.52 -1.03 -13.51
CA GLU A 57 3.71 -0.76 -12.70
C GLU A 57 3.46 0.38 -11.70
N VAL A 58 4.06 0.27 -10.51
CA VAL A 58 4.05 1.29 -9.46
C VAL A 58 5.50 1.55 -9.03
N LYS A 59 5.90 2.82 -8.95
CA LYS A 59 7.23 3.24 -8.47
C LYS A 59 7.08 4.15 -7.25
N MET A 60 7.77 3.78 -6.16
CA MET A 60 7.72 4.48 -4.87
C MET A 60 8.65 5.71 -4.85
N SER A 61 8.38 6.71 -5.70
CA SER A 61 9.22 7.92 -5.81
C SER A 61 9.05 8.95 -4.68
N HIS A 62 8.15 8.69 -3.72
CA HIS A 62 8.01 9.49 -2.51
C HIS A 62 7.63 8.61 -1.31
N CYS A 63 8.31 8.82 -0.17
CA CYS A 63 8.00 8.13 1.09
C CYS A 63 8.32 9.02 2.31
N PRO A 64 7.40 9.28 3.25
CA PRO A 64 7.68 9.94 4.51
C PRO A 64 8.52 9.07 5.45
N CYS A 65 9.04 9.67 6.51
CA CYS A 65 9.94 9.06 7.50
C CYS A 65 9.35 7.93 8.36
N ARG A 66 8.19 7.36 8.00
CA ARG A 66 7.65 6.11 8.56
C ARG A 66 8.00 4.87 7.73
N CYS A 67 8.39 5.06 6.47
CA CYS A 67 8.94 4.01 5.64
C CYS A 67 10.28 3.57 6.24
N ILE A 68 10.44 2.27 6.50
CA ILE A 68 11.57 1.67 7.22
C ILE A 68 12.74 1.44 6.26
N ILE A 69 12.41 1.07 5.02
CA ILE A 69 13.35 0.99 3.90
C ILE A 69 12.64 1.62 2.70
N CYS A 70 13.34 2.52 2.03
CA CYS A 70 13.23 2.78 0.60
C CYS A 70 14.68 2.83 0.12
N ALA A 71 15.01 2.14 -0.96
CA ALA A 71 16.29 2.35 -1.61
C ALA A 71 16.14 3.62 -2.45
N GLU A 72 16.88 4.68 -2.11
CA GLU A 72 17.19 5.67 -3.12
C GLU A 72 17.94 4.94 -4.24
N GLU A 73 17.30 4.78 -5.41
CA GLU A 73 18.02 4.83 -6.68
C GLU A 73 18.57 6.25 -6.84
N ALA A 74 19.55 6.58 -5.99
CA ALA A 74 20.26 7.83 -6.00
C ALA A 74 20.88 7.99 -7.38
N HIS A 75 20.58 9.12 -8.03
CA HIS A 75 20.98 9.40 -9.40
C HIS A 75 22.47 9.10 -9.62
N ILE A 76 22.73 8.03 -10.38
CA ILE A 76 24.06 7.78 -10.95
C ILE A 76 24.14 8.67 -12.20
N GLU A 77 25.04 9.66 -12.16
CA GLU A 77 25.38 10.55 -13.29
C GLU A 77 26.03 9.79 -14.46
#